data_AF-B4MZL4-F1
#
_entry.id   AF-B4MZL4-F1
#
_cell.length_a   1.000
_cell.length_b   1.000
_cell.length_c   1.000
_cell.angle_alpha   90.00
_cell.angle_beta   90.00
_cell.angle_gamma   90.00
#
_symmetry.space_group_name_H-M   'P 1'
#
loop_
_entity.id
_entity.type
_entity.pdbx_description
1 polymer ?
#
loop_
_entity_poly.entity_id
_entity_poly.type
_entity_poly.pdbx_seq_one_letter_code
_entity_poly.pdbx_strand_id
1 'polypeptide(L)'
;MSYTILQKLSLQCLKVDQPLLTTIRNASKKTGGSTRNKKGHPRPKHRGWRVLDGHYVSHGTILATQLTTRFHPGLNVGFGRNGTLFAMEHGRVIMSCEPIDPNWDHTWVQRNYAGRQDQTIYKKFFNVIPEKQHQRFRLVEEI
;
A
#
# COMPACT_ATOMS: atom_id res chain seq x y z
N MET A 1 76.35 71.63 10.68
CA MET A 1 74.89 71.88 10.69
C MET A 1 74.23 70.52 10.87
N SER A 2 73.45 70.13 11.87
CA SER A 2 72.93 70.78 13.06
C SER A 2 72.01 69.72 13.73
N TYR A 3 72.18 69.50 15.04
CA TYR A 3 71.22 68.96 16.03
C TYR A 3 70.82 67.46 16.05
N THR A 4 71.31 66.81 17.12
CA THR A 4 70.66 65.94 18.12
C THR A 4 69.24 65.41 17.86
N ILE A 5 68.96 64.16 18.28
CA ILE A 5 67.94 63.83 19.30
C ILE A 5 68.03 62.33 19.65
N LEU A 6 68.39 62.06 20.92
CA LEU A 6 68.02 60.86 21.66
C LEU A 6 66.63 61.07 22.23
N GLN A 7 65.70 60.12 22.06
CA GLN A 7 64.57 59.98 22.98
C GLN A 7 64.01 58.55 23.02
N LYS A 8 64.36 57.87 24.12
CA LYS A 8 63.59 56.91 24.91
C LYS A 8 62.61 55.97 24.19
N LEU A 9 63.05 54.72 24.05
CA LEU A 9 62.22 53.53 24.00
C LEU A 9 61.30 53.47 25.24
N SER A 10 60.01 53.71 25.05
CA SER A 10 58.98 53.33 26.03
C SER A 10 58.48 51.92 25.68
N LEU A 11 58.91 50.93 26.45
CA LEU A 11 58.29 49.61 26.46
C LEU A 11 56.87 49.76 27.03
N GLN A 12 55.85 49.72 26.18
CA GLN A 12 54.48 49.54 26.62
C GLN A 12 54.18 48.05 26.70
N CYS A 13 54.08 47.60 27.95
CA CYS A 13 53.48 46.40 28.50
C CYS A 13 52.52 45.63 27.56
N LEU A 14 52.88 44.38 27.24
CA LEU A 14 51.97 43.37 26.70
C LEU A 14 50.86 43.12 27.74
N LYS A 15 49.63 43.51 27.42
CA LYS A 15 48.46 43.21 28.28
C LYS A 15 48.21 41.71 28.25
N VAL A 16 48.36 41.12 29.42
CA VAL A 16 48.07 39.73 29.78
C VAL A 16 46.66 39.34 29.33
N ASP A 17 46.60 38.11 28.82
CA ASP A 17 45.44 37.38 28.31
C ASP A 17 44.13 37.73 29.02
N GLN A 18 43.19 38.28 28.26
CA GLN A 18 41.80 38.38 28.70
C GLN A 18 41.28 36.95 28.89
N PRO A 19 40.68 36.59 30.03
CA PRO A 19 40.04 35.30 30.15
C PRO A 19 38.94 35.26 29.08
N LEU A 20 39.07 34.35 28.11
CA LEU A 20 37.97 34.03 27.22
C LEU A 20 36.80 33.66 28.12
N LEU A 21 35.82 34.55 28.24
CA LEU A 21 34.58 34.31 28.93
C LEU A 21 33.84 33.25 28.10
N THR A 22 34.26 32.00 28.26
CA THR A 22 33.67 30.85 27.62
C THR A 22 32.35 30.68 28.32
N THR A 23 31.33 31.35 27.80
CA THR A 23 29.98 31.23 28.32
C THR A 23 29.54 29.82 27.96
N ILE A 24 29.77 28.85 28.85
CA ILE A 24 29.21 27.51 28.73
C ILE A 24 27.70 27.67 28.91
N ARG A 25 26.99 27.89 27.80
CA ARG A 25 25.54 27.81 27.79
C ARG A 25 25.18 26.33 27.75
N ASN A 26 25.00 25.75 28.93
CA ASN A 26 24.28 24.49 29.02
C ASN A 26 22.88 24.71 28.41
N ALA A 27 22.45 23.80 27.55
CA ALA A 27 21.12 23.87 26.93
C ALA A 27 20.04 23.85 28.02
N SER A 28 19.51 25.02 28.36
CA SER A 28 18.37 25.13 29.27
C SER A 28 17.09 24.91 28.47
N LYS A 29 16.31 23.92 28.92
CA LYS A 29 15.06 23.39 28.37
C LYS A 29 15.23 22.32 27.28
N LYS A 30 15.32 21.07 27.72
CA LYS A 30 14.95 19.92 26.88
C LYS A 30 13.43 19.74 26.94
N THR A 31 12.67 20.64 26.32
CA THR A 31 11.25 20.35 26.05
C THR A 31 11.21 19.45 24.82
N GLY A 32 11.18 18.13 25.04
CA GLY A 32 10.90 17.19 23.96
C GLY A 32 9.55 17.54 23.33
N GLY A 33 9.53 17.81 22.03
CA GLY A 33 8.30 18.10 21.31
C GLY A 33 7.33 16.92 21.41
N SER A 34 6.05 17.19 21.69
CA SER A 34 4.99 16.21 21.48
C SER A 34 5.02 15.72 20.04
N THR A 35 4.70 14.45 19.80
CA THR A 35 4.61 13.92 18.44
C THR A 35 3.55 14.71 17.66
N ARG A 36 4.00 15.57 16.74
CA ARG A 36 3.11 16.36 15.87
C ARG A 36 2.21 15.48 14.99
N ASN A 37 2.67 14.26 14.71
CA ASN A 37 1.93 13.26 13.95
C ASN A 37 1.22 12.29 14.89
N LYS A 38 0.01 12.62 15.34
CA LYS A 38 -0.88 11.61 15.92
C LYS A 38 -1.30 10.65 14.81
N LYS A 39 -0.62 9.51 14.69
CA LYS A 39 -1.01 8.45 13.74
C LYS A 39 -2.38 7.96 14.17
N GLY A 40 -3.43 8.34 13.43
CA GLY A 40 -4.77 7.82 13.66
C GLY A 40 -4.71 6.30 13.53
N HIS A 41 -5.08 5.56 14.58
CA HIS A 41 -5.18 4.11 14.54
C HIS A 41 -6.38 3.75 13.64
N PRO A 42 -6.16 3.30 12.39
CA PRO A 42 -7.29 2.97 11.54
C PRO A 42 -7.86 1.64 12.01
N ARG A 43 -9.19 1.57 12.13
CA ARG A 43 -9.88 0.30 12.40
C ARG A 43 -9.54 -0.72 11.32
N PRO A 44 -9.35 -2.01 11.69
CA PRO A 44 -9.12 -3.08 10.72
C PRO A 44 -10.30 -3.14 9.74
N LYS A 45 -9.99 -3.35 8.45
CA LYS A 45 -10.99 -3.38 7.37
C LYS A 45 -11.47 -4.79 7.03
N HIS A 46 -10.93 -5.81 7.71
CA HIS A 46 -11.30 -7.22 7.54
C HIS A 46 -11.35 -7.67 6.07
N ARG A 47 -10.34 -7.31 5.28
CA ARG A 47 -10.20 -7.73 3.87
C ARG A 47 -9.55 -9.11 3.80
N GLY A 48 -9.92 -9.89 2.81
CA GLY A 48 -9.34 -11.21 2.56
C GLY A 48 -10.30 -12.14 1.84
N TRP A 49 -9.88 -13.40 1.74
CA TRP A 49 -10.75 -14.50 1.35
C TRP A 49 -11.95 -14.66 2.30
N ARG A 50 -13.10 -15.01 1.74
CA ARG A 50 -14.32 -15.33 2.49
C ARG A 50 -14.72 -16.78 2.31
N VAL A 51 -14.46 -17.32 1.12
CA VAL A 51 -14.72 -18.70 0.75
C VAL A 51 -13.41 -19.34 0.28
N LEU A 52 -13.13 -20.56 0.75
CA LEU A 52 -11.95 -21.33 0.35
C LEU A 52 -12.24 -22.12 -0.93
N ASP A 53 -11.18 -22.73 -1.47
CA ASP A 53 -11.27 -23.68 -2.58
C ASP A 53 -12.16 -24.89 -2.21
N GLY A 54 -12.94 -25.40 -3.17
CA GLY A 54 -13.79 -26.58 -3.03
C GLY A 54 -15.15 -26.34 -2.34
N HIS A 55 -15.39 -25.16 -1.74
CA HIS A 55 -16.67 -24.87 -1.10
C HIS A 55 -17.79 -24.63 -2.11
N TYR A 56 -18.99 -25.04 -1.73
CA TYR A 56 -20.22 -24.69 -2.45
C TYR A 56 -20.65 -23.26 -2.10
N VAL A 57 -21.04 -22.49 -3.11
CA VAL A 57 -21.52 -21.12 -2.98
C VAL A 57 -22.83 -20.93 -3.75
N SER A 58 -23.69 -20.07 -3.22
CA SER A 58 -24.85 -19.58 -3.95
C SER A 58 -24.51 -18.36 -4.79
N HIS A 59 -25.33 -18.07 -5.80
CA HIS A 59 -25.30 -16.81 -6.53
C HIS A 59 -25.24 -15.60 -5.57
N GLY A 60 -24.36 -14.64 -5.87
CA GLY A 60 -24.16 -13.42 -5.10
C GLY A 60 -23.24 -13.56 -3.89
N THR A 61 -22.76 -14.76 -3.56
CA THR A 61 -21.84 -14.96 -2.43
C THR A 61 -20.53 -14.20 -2.65
N ILE A 62 -20.09 -13.44 -1.64
CA ILE A 62 -18.80 -12.74 -1.68
C ILE A 62 -17.68 -13.77 -1.51
N LEU A 63 -16.78 -13.86 -2.49
CA LEU A 63 -15.66 -14.81 -2.50
C LEU A 63 -14.42 -14.23 -1.83
N ALA A 64 -14.07 -12.98 -2.17
CA ALA A 64 -12.93 -12.30 -1.58
C ALA A 64 -13.12 -10.77 -1.62
N THR A 65 -12.68 -10.09 -0.56
CA THR A 65 -12.61 -8.63 -0.51
C THR A 65 -11.16 -8.19 -0.50
N GLN A 66 -10.79 -7.29 -1.40
CA GLN A 66 -9.40 -6.84 -1.57
C GLN A 66 -9.33 -5.33 -1.85
N LEU A 67 -8.12 -4.76 -1.89
CA LEU A 67 -7.88 -3.34 -2.19
C LEU A 67 -7.05 -3.20 -3.47
N THR A 68 -6.01 -4.03 -3.57
CA THR A 68 -5.26 -4.32 -4.79
C THR A 68 -5.71 -5.68 -5.33
N THR A 69 -5.53 -5.91 -6.63
CA THR A 69 -5.95 -7.14 -7.30
C THR A 69 -4.96 -8.29 -7.00
N ARG A 70 -5.14 -8.92 -5.84
CA ARG A 70 -4.43 -10.14 -5.45
C ARG A 70 -5.02 -11.35 -6.16
N PHE A 71 -6.35 -11.39 -6.26
CA PHE A 71 -7.15 -12.41 -6.92
C PHE A 71 -7.87 -11.82 -8.13
N HIS A 72 -8.01 -12.61 -9.18
CA HIS A 72 -8.70 -12.25 -10.42
C HIS A 72 -10.02 -12.99 -10.56
N PRO A 73 -11.02 -12.35 -11.22
CA PRO A 73 -12.24 -13.04 -11.60
C PRO A 73 -11.95 -14.03 -12.73
N GLY A 74 -12.35 -15.28 -12.56
CA GLY A 74 -12.35 -16.28 -13.62
C GLY A 74 -13.77 -16.62 -14.05
N LEU A 75 -14.04 -17.90 -14.33
CA LEU A 75 -15.33 -18.37 -14.79
C LEU A 75 -16.44 -18.11 -13.75
N ASN A 76 -17.55 -17.50 -14.17
CA ASN A 76 -18.74 -17.23 -13.34
C ASN A 76 -18.45 -16.42 -12.06
N VAL A 77 -17.46 -15.52 -12.12
CA VAL A 77 -17.11 -14.63 -11.01
C VAL A 77 -17.16 -13.18 -11.46
N GLY A 78 -17.91 -12.37 -10.74
CA GLY A 78 -18.00 -10.93 -10.96
C GLY A 78 -16.92 -10.15 -10.21
N PHE A 79 -16.57 -8.98 -10.73
CA PHE A 79 -15.62 -8.04 -10.12
C PHE A 79 -16.32 -6.71 -9.81
N GLY A 80 -16.48 -6.41 -8.52
CA GLY A 80 -17.10 -5.17 -8.06
C GLY A 80 -16.18 -3.95 -8.19
N ARG A 81 -16.76 -2.74 -8.22
CA ARG A 81 -16.03 -1.46 -8.29
C ARG A 81 -14.96 -1.29 -7.21
N ASN A 82 -15.16 -1.88 -6.03
CA ASN A 82 -14.25 -1.82 -4.89
C ASN A 82 -13.23 -2.98 -4.87
N GLY A 83 -13.18 -3.79 -5.92
CA GLY A 83 -12.29 -4.95 -6.06
C GLY A 83 -12.82 -6.24 -5.43
N THR A 84 -14.06 -6.27 -4.96
CA THR A 84 -14.68 -7.47 -4.37
C THR A 84 -15.02 -8.49 -5.45
N LEU A 85 -14.69 -9.76 -5.21
CA LEU A 85 -15.09 -10.88 -6.05
C LEU A 85 -16.38 -11.51 -5.50
N PHE A 86 -17.33 -11.81 -6.37
CA PHE A 86 -18.60 -12.45 -6.00
C PHE A 86 -18.99 -13.53 -7.02
N ALA A 87 -19.69 -14.56 -6.56
CA ALA A 87 -20.17 -15.65 -7.41
C ALA A 87 -21.35 -15.18 -8.27
N MET A 88 -21.30 -15.45 -9.58
CA MET A 88 -22.40 -15.18 -10.50
C MET A 88 -23.32 -16.39 -10.71
N GLU A 89 -22.91 -17.58 -10.28
CA GLU A 89 -23.72 -18.80 -10.37
C GLU A 89 -23.62 -19.62 -9.08
N HIS A 90 -24.53 -20.57 -8.90
CA HIS A 90 -24.48 -21.54 -7.81
C HIS A 90 -23.52 -22.68 -8.20
N GLY A 91 -22.55 -22.99 -7.35
CA GLY A 91 -21.55 -23.97 -7.74
C GLY A 91 -20.42 -24.14 -6.74
N ARG A 92 -19.40 -24.91 -7.14
CA ARG A 92 -18.18 -25.11 -6.35
C ARG A 92 -17.10 -24.12 -6.77
N VAL A 93 -16.46 -23.50 -5.79
CA VAL A 93 -15.32 -22.62 -6.01
C VAL A 93 -14.08 -23.45 -6.34
N ILE A 94 -13.39 -23.08 -7.42
CA ILE A 94 -12.09 -23.64 -7.79
C ILE A 94 -11.10 -22.50 -7.99
N MET A 95 -9.91 -22.60 -7.38
CA MET A 95 -8.81 -21.68 -7.59
C MET A 95 -7.80 -22.22 -8.60
N SER A 96 -7.56 -21.48 -9.68
CA SER A 96 -6.49 -21.77 -10.64
C SER A 96 -5.40 -20.71 -10.60
N CYS A 97 -4.22 -21.05 -11.11
CA CYS A 97 -3.10 -20.12 -11.29
C CYS A 97 -2.84 -20.00 -12.80
N GLU A 98 -3.26 -18.90 -13.38
CA GLU A 98 -3.25 -18.68 -14.84
C GLU A 98 -2.52 -17.38 -15.20
N PRO A 99 -1.96 -17.26 -16.41
CA PRO A 99 -1.45 -15.99 -16.91
C PRO A 99 -2.62 -15.01 -17.14
N ILE A 100 -2.40 -13.73 -16.83
CA ILE A 100 -3.37 -12.67 -17.12
C ILE A 100 -3.01 -11.95 -18.43
N ASP A 101 -4.03 -11.65 -19.24
CA ASP A 101 -3.95 -10.72 -20.37
C ASP A 101 -4.76 -9.45 -20.02
N PRO A 102 -4.18 -8.52 -19.24
CA PRO A 102 -4.93 -7.38 -18.75
C PRO A 102 -5.12 -6.31 -19.83
N ASN A 103 -6.28 -5.65 -19.83
CA ASN A 103 -6.48 -4.44 -20.61
C ASN A 103 -5.69 -3.27 -19.99
N TRP A 104 -4.57 -2.89 -20.62
CA TRP A 104 -3.67 -1.84 -20.14
C TRP A 104 -4.28 -0.43 -20.10
N ASP A 105 -5.36 -0.17 -20.84
CA ASP A 105 -6.07 1.11 -20.80
C ASP A 105 -6.93 1.25 -19.54
N HIS A 106 -7.25 0.13 -18.89
CA HIS A 106 -8.13 0.14 -17.73
C HIS A 106 -7.40 0.69 -16.49
N THR A 107 -8.00 1.68 -15.84
CA THR A 107 -7.41 2.38 -14.68
C THR A 107 -7.01 1.44 -13.53
N TRP A 108 -7.76 0.37 -13.29
CA TRP A 108 -7.38 -0.62 -12.28
C TRP A 108 -6.14 -1.42 -12.67
N VAL A 109 -5.95 -1.71 -13.95
CA VAL A 109 -4.79 -2.45 -14.44
C VAL A 109 -3.55 -1.57 -14.28
N GLN A 110 -3.61 -0.32 -14.75
CA GLN A 110 -2.50 0.64 -14.59
C GLN A 110 -2.12 0.79 -13.11
N ARG A 111 -3.12 0.97 -12.22
CA ARG A 111 -2.87 1.11 -10.78
C ARG A 111 -2.16 -0.10 -10.15
N ASN A 112 -2.47 -1.31 -10.58
CA ASN A 112 -1.94 -2.54 -9.95
C ASN A 112 -0.71 -3.12 -10.68
N TYR A 113 -0.53 -2.82 -11.97
CA TYR A 113 0.42 -3.47 -12.86
C TYR A 113 1.30 -2.52 -13.68
N ALA A 114 1.20 -1.20 -13.50
CA ALA A 114 2.12 -0.26 -14.18
C ALA A 114 3.59 -0.68 -14.01
N GLY A 115 4.35 -0.58 -15.10
CA GLY A 115 5.76 -0.97 -15.18
C GLY A 115 6.05 -2.47 -15.37
N ARG A 116 5.02 -3.31 -15.60
CA ARG A 116 5.17 -4.76 -15.86
C ARG A 116 4.54 -5.20 -17.20
N GLN A 117 4.60 -4.33 -18.20
CA GLN A 117 3.92 -4.57 -19.49
C GLN A 117 4.55 -5.70 -20.30
N ASP A 118 5.88 -5.81 -20.26
CA ASP A 118 6.64 -6.79 -21.04
C ASP A 118 6.78 -8.16 -20.34
N GLN A 119 6.05 -8.39 -19.24
CA GLN A 119 6.17 -9.60 -18.43
C GLN A 119 4.84 -10.36 -18.38
N THR A 120 4.90 -11.68 -18.57
CA THR A 120 3.76 -12.56 -18.31
C THR A 120 3.51 -12.62 -16.81
N ILE A 121 2.35 -12.11 -16.38
CA ILE A 121 1.98 -12.06 -14.97
C ILE A 121 1.05 -13.25 -14.68
N TYR A 122 1.43 -14.11 -13.74
CA TYR A 122 0.53 -15.15 -13.25
C TYR A 122 -0.27 -14.68 -12.04
N LYS A 123 -1.56 -15.03 -12.00
CA LYS A 123 -2.47 -14.69 -10.92
C LYS A 123 -3.36 -15.85 -10.53
N LYS A 124 -3.88 -15.74 -9.30
CA LYS A 124 -4.89 -16.65 -8.79
C LYS A 124 -6.26 -16.22 -9.27
N PHE A 125 -6.94 -17.08 -9.98
CA PHE A 125 -8.30 -16.88 -10.45
C PHE A 125 -9.27 -17.61 -9.55
N PHE A 126 -10.40 -16.97 -9.24
CA PHE A 126 -11.55 -17.66 -8.69
C PHE A 126 -12.45 -18.08 -9.83
N ASN A 127 -12.75 -19.37 -9.90
CA ASN A 127 -13.73 -19.95 -10.80
C ASN A 127 -14.87 -20.51 -9.97
N VAL A 128 -16.10 -20.40 -10.46
CA VAL A 128 -17.27 -21.08 -9.89
C VAL A 128 -17.78 -22.06 -10.92
N ILE A 129 -17.59 -23.35 -10.66
CA ILE A 129 -18.09 -24.42 -11.51
C ILE A 129 -19.55 -24.68 -11.14
N PRO A 130 -20.50 -24.41 -12.05
CA PRO A 130 -21.90 -24.50 -11.72
C PRO A 130 -22.34 -25.94 -11.50
N GLU A 131 -23.37 -26.12 -10.70
CA GLU A 131 -24.06 -27.40 -10.65
C GLU A 131 -24.71 -27.71 -11.99
N LYS A 132 -24.65 -28.98 -12.39
CA LYS A 132 -25.28 -29.41 -13.63
C LYS A 132 -26.79 -29.17 -13.54
N GLN A 133 -27.34 -28.47 -14.52
CA GLN A 133 -28.78 -28.32 -14.66
C GLN A 133 -29.43 -29.70 -14.75
N HIS A 134 -30.54 -29.90 -14.05
CA HIS A 134 -31.28 -31.15 -14.13
C HIS A 134 -31.83 -31.35 -15.54
N GLN A 135 -31.63 -32.55 -16.11
CA GLN A 135 -32.09 -32.89 -17.46
C GLN A 135 -33.51 -33.45 -17.49
N ARG A 136 -34.29 -33.28 -16.42
CA ARG A 136 -35.69 -33.71 -16.38
C ARG A 136 -36.57 -32.62 -16.97
N PHE A 137 -37.31 -32.96 -18.00
CA PHE A 137 -38.39 -32.13 -18.53
C PHE A 137 -39.71 -32.72 -18.04
N ARG A 138 -40.62 -31.86 -17.57
CA ARG A 138 -41.97 -32.26 -17.18
C ARG A 138 -42.94 -31.64 -18.17
N LEU A 139 -43.78 -32.46 -18.80
CA LEU A 139 -44.90 -31.98 -19.58
C LEU A 139 -45.85 -31.22 -18.64
N VAL A 140 -46.13 -29.96 -18.98
CA VAL A 140 -47.01 -29.11 -18.17
C VAL A 140 -48.45 -29.26 -18.66
N GLU A 141 -48.66 -29.11 -19.97
CA GLU A 141 -49.96 -29.27 -20.62
C GLU A 141 -49.76 -29.90 -22.00
N GLU A 142 -50.73 -30.73 -22.40
CA GLU A 142 -50.87 -31.27 -23.76
C GLU A 142 -52.03 -30.51 -24.43
N ILE A 143 -51.84 -30.12 -25.69
CA ILE A 143 -52.81 -29.33 -26.48
C ILE A 143 -53.99 -30.21 -26.90
#